data_AF-A0A538GNK5-F1
#
_entry.id   AF-A0A538GNK5-F1
#
_cell.length_a   1.000
_cell.length_b   1.000
_cell.length_c   1.000
_cell.angle_alpha   90.00
_cell.angle_beta   90.00
_cell.angle_gamma   90.00
#
_symmetry.space_group_name_H-M   'P 1'
#
loop_
_entity.id
_entity.type
_entity.pdbx_description
1 polymer ?
#
loop_
_entity_poly.entity_id
_entity_poly.type
_entity_poly.pdbx_seq_one_letter_code
_entity_poly.pdbx_strand_id
1 'polypeptide(L)'
;MDDNATEETRFARLVSLACHDLRTPLATVVGFAHTLTRQGELEEPAARYVGMIAAAAEQLGELVDELSLGARIEAGRYDPVRREADTLELARAAARQLGEERVAVSGEGAAIETDVDATERSVAALAQCALRHGGLEQVGLEVRGAQLELSPVTKSSAPVLLGDELRDLGAAVAGIAIRAQGGSLELDGETLTIRLG
;
A
#
# COMPACT_ATOMS: atom_id res chain seq x y z
N MET A 1 14.81 -25.09 -17.37
CA MET A 1 14.54 -23.72 -16.89
C MET A 1 13.12 -23.58 -16.32
N ASP A 2 12.24 -24.59 -16.51
CA ASP A 2 10.81 -24.52 -16.09
C ASP A 2 10.50 -24.92 -14.63
N ASP A 3 11.44 -25.55 -13.93
CA ASP A 3 11.20 -26.06 -12.56
C ASP A 3 11.10 -24.92 -11.53
N ASN A 4 11.98 -23.91 -11.65
CA ASN A 4 12.04 -22.77 -10.73
C ASN A 4 10.78 -21.87 -10.82
N ALA A 5 10.31 -21.57 -12.03
CA ALA A 5 9.10 -20.77 -12.23
C ALA A 5 7.83 -21.47 -11.70
N THR A 6 7.81 -22.80 -11.76
CA THR A 6 6.71 -23.60 -11.23
C THR A 6 6.71 -23.62 -9.70
N GLU A 7 7.89 -23.68 -9.08
CA GLU A 7 8.06 -23.58 -7.63
C GLU A 7 7.70 -22.19 -7.08
N GLU A 8 8.14 -21.11 -7.73
CA GLU A 8 7.81 -19.72 -7.36
C GLU A 8 6.29 -19.48 -7.42
N THR A 9 5.64 -19.94 -8.50
CA THR A 9 4.18 -19.86 -8.64
C THR A 9 3.46 -20.68 -7.55
N ARG A 10 4.01 -21.84 -7.18
CA ARG A 10 3.43 -22.68 -6.12
C ARG A 10 3.54 -22.01 -4.75
N PHE A 11 4.68 -21.38 -4.45
CA PHE A 11 4.88 -20.63 -3.22
C PHE A 11 3.92 -19.43 -3.14
N ALA A 12 3.79 -18.65 -4.22
CA ALA A 12 2.84 -17.54 -4.30
C ALA A 12 1.39 -17.99 -4.05
N ARG A 13 0.98 -19.14 -4.59
CA ARG A 13 -0.36 -19.72 -4.32
C ARG A 13 -0.53 -20.14 -2.86
N LEU A 14 0.49 -20.69 -2.24
CA LEU A 14 0.46 -21.07 -0.83
C LEU A 14 0.35 -19.83 0.08
N VAL A 15 1.09 -18.77 -0.22
CA VAL A 15 0.98 -17.48 0.49
C VAL A 15 -0.43 -16.90 0.34
N SER A 16 -1.00 -16.93 -0.86
CA SER A 16 -2.37 -16.47 -1.12
C SER A 16 -3.41 -17.21 -0.28
N LEU A 17 -3.26 -18.55 -0.15
CA LEU A 17 -4.11 -19.38 0.71
C LEU A 17 -3.94 -19.02 2.19
N ALA A 18 -2.70 -18.87 2.67
CA ALA A 18 -2.42 -18.48 4.04
C ALA A 18 -3.06 -17.12 4.39
N CYS A 19 -2.96 -16.12 3.51
CA CYS A 19 -3.63 -14.83 3.69
C CYS A 19 -5.15 -14.98 3.83
N HIS A 20 -5.79 -15.81 2.99
CA HIS A 20 -7.23 -16.07 3.08
C HIS A 20 -7.61 -16.66 4.45
N ASP A 21 -6.87 -17.67 4.90
CA ASP A 21 -7.15 -18.34 6.17
C ASP A 21 -6.89 -17.42 7.38
N LEU A 22 -5.97 -16.45 7.26
CA LEU A 22 -5.71 -15.44 8.28
C LEU A 22 -6.79 -14.34 8.37
N ARG A 23 -7.50 -14.01 7.28
CA ARG A 23 -8.53 -12.95 7.30
C ARG A 23 -9.66 -13.22 8.30
N THR A 24 -10.13 -14.45 8.37
CA THR A 24 -11.25 -14.83 9.25
C THR A 24 -10.94 -14.65 10.75
N PRO A 25 -9.85 -15.24 11.30
CA PRO A 25 -9.49 -15.03 12.68
C PRO A 25 -9.15 -13.57 12.97
N LEU A 26 -8.55 -12.85 12.01
CA LEU A 26 -8.24 -11.44 12.20
C LEU A 26 -9.49 -10.56 12.28
N ALA A 27 -10.47 -10.78 11.39
CA ALA A 27 -11.77 -10.09 11.45
C ALA A 27 -12.48 -10.34 12.80
N THR A 28 -12.31 -11.53 13.37
CA THR A 28 -12.83 -11.86 14.70
C THR A 28 -12.14 -11.04 15.79
N VAL A 29 -10.81 -10.92 15.76
CA VAL A 29 -10.04 -10.09 16.71
C VAL A 29 -10.44 -8.62 16.62
N VAL A 30 -10.48 -8.06 15.41
CA VAL A 30 -10.89 -6.67 15.16
C VAL A 30 -12.32 -6.43 15.67
N GLY A 31 -13.26 -7.33 15.35
CA GLY A 31 -14.66 -7.21 15.76
C GLY A 31 -14.85 -7.22 17.28
N PHE A 32 -14.15 -8.11 18.01
CA PHE A 32 -14.21 -8.14 19.47
C PHE A 32 -13.50 -6.94 20.10
N ALA A 33 -12.33 -6.53 19.57
CA ALA A 33 -11.63 -5.35 20.05
C ALA A 33 -12.51 -4.09 19.94
N HIS A 34 -13.12 -3.85 18.78
CA HIS A 34 -14.07 -2.74 18.60
C HIS A 34 -15.30 -2.84 19.50
N THR A 35 -15.82 -4.06 19.71
CA THR A 35 -16.99 -4.26 20.59
C THR A 35 -16.66 -3.84 22.02
N LEU A 36 -15.49 -4.26 22.53
CA LEU A 36 -15.01 -3.89 23.86
C LEU A 36 -14.73 -2.38 23.97
N THR A 37 -14.11 -1.77 22.95
CA THR A 37 -13.90 -0.31 22.91
C THR A 37 -15.22 0.46 22.92
N ARG A 38 -16.22 0.03 22.14
CA ARG A 38 -17.52 0.70 22.02
C ARG A 38 -18.38 0.57 23.29
N GLN A 39 -18.27 -0.53 24.02
CA GLN A 39 -18.97 -0.70 25.29
C GLN A 39 -18.51 0.31 26.35
N GLY A 40 -17.24 0.70 26.33
CA GLY A 40 -16.71 1.71 27.26
C GLY A 40 -16.71 1.27 28.73
N GLU A 41 -16.85 -0.04 28.99
CA GLU A 41 -16.92 -0.62 30.34
C GLU A 41 -15.52 -0.87 30.95
N LEU A 42 -14.46 -0.69 30.17
CA LEU A 42 -13.08 -0.91 30.60
C LEU A 42 -12.50 0.36 31.25
N GLU A 43 -11.93 0.22 32.44
CA GLU A 43 -11.12 1.26 33.08
C GLU A 43 -9.68 1.28 32.55
N GLU A 44 -8.95 2.36 32.81
CA GLU A 44 -7.51 2.42 32.53
C GLU A 44 -6.72 1.48 33.46
N PRO A 45 -5.68 0.76 32.97
CA PRO A 45 -5.08 0.84 31.63
C PRO A 45 -5.70 -0.10 30.59
N ALA A 46 -6.74 -0.87 30.93
CA ALA A 46 -7.29 -1.91 30.06
C ALA A 46 -7.92 -1.31 28.79
N ALA A 47 -8.62 -0.17 28.90
CA ALA A 47 -9.16 0.55 27.75
C ALA A 47 -8.07 0.90 26.73
N ARG A 48 -6.95 1.45 27.19
CA ARG A 48 -5.77 1.72 26.35
C ARG A 48 -5.22 0.48 25.67
N TYR A 49 -5.08 -0.64 26.39
CA TYR A 49 -4.57 -1.87 25.81
C TYR A 49 -5.48 -2.44 24.72
N VAL A 50 -6.80 -2.41 24.91
CA VAL A 50 -7.74 -2.83 23.87
C VAL A 50 -7.66 -1.92 22.65
N GLY A 51 -7.50 -0.60 22.83
CA GLY A 51 -7.25 0.32 21.72
C GLY A 51 -5.97 -0.02 20.94
N MET A 52 -4.89 -0.37 21.64
CA MET A 52 -3.65 -0.82 20.99
C MET A 52 -3.82 -2.15 20.25
N ILE A 53 -4.59 -3.10 20.79
CA ILE A 53 -4.90 -4.37 20.13
C ILE A 53 -5.72 -4.12 18.86
N ALA A 54 -6.73 -3.25 18.90
CA ALA A 54 -7.54 -2.90 17.74
C ALA A 54 -6.66 -2.34 16.61
N ALA A 55 -5.84 -1.31 16.92
CA ALA A 55 -4.94 -0.71 15.95
C ALA A 55 -3.94 -1.71 15.37
N ALA A 56 -3.35 -2.57 16.20
CA ALA A 56 -2.41 -3.60 15.73
C ALA A 56 -3.11 -4.66 14.84
N ALA A 57 -4.35 -5.04 15.16
CA ALA A 57 -5.12 -5.99 14.37
C ALA A 57 -5.55 -5.41 13.02
N GLU A 58 -5.92 -4.12 12.97
CA GLU A 58 -6.18 -3.40 11.72
C GLU A 58 -4.93 -3.34 10.84
N GLN A 59 -3.78 -2.97 11.41
CA GLN A 59 -2.50 -2.96 10.71
C GLN A 59 -2.11 -4.34 10.15
N LEU A 60 -2.34 -5.41 10.91
CA LEU A 60 -2.14 -6.77 10.41
C LEU A 60 -3.06 -7.09 9.23
N GLY A 61 -4.26 -6.51 9.18
CA GLY A 61 -5.22 -6.71 8.10
C GLY A 61 -4.72 -6.12 6.80
N GLU A 62 -4.23 -4.88 6.88
CA GLU A 62 -3.60 -4.19 5.76
C GLU A 62 -2.42 -4.99 5.21
N LEU A 63 -1.52 -5.47 6.07
CA LEU A 63 -0.37 -6.30 5.67
C LEU A 63 -0.79 -7.62 5.02
N VAL A 64 -1.85 -8.28 5.53
CA VAL A 64 -2.40 -9.49 4.93
C VAL A 64 -2.97 -9.21 3.54
N ASP A 65 -3.61 -8.07 3.35
CA ASP A 65 -4.18 -7.68 2.07
C ASP A 65 -3.12 -7.28 1.04
N GLU A 66 -2.05 -6.60 1.46
CA GLU A 66 -0.87 -6.33 0.65
C GLU A 66 -0.19 -7.63 0.21
N LEU A 67 0.09 -8.52 1.16
CA LEU A 67 0.72 -9.82 0.87
C LEU A 67 -0.16 -10.65 -0.07
N SER A 68 -1.48 -10.61 0.12
CA SER A 68 -2.44 -11.30 -0.74
C SER A 68 -2.44 -10.74 -2.16
N LEU A 69 -2.35 -9.41 -2.33
CA LEU A 69 -2.26 -8.78 -3.64
C LEU A 69 -0.97 -9.20 -4.36
N GLY A 70 0.19 -9.04 -3.70
CA GLY A 70 1.48 -9.47 -4.26
C GLY A 70 1.47 -10.94 -4.67
N ALA A 71 1.02 -11.82 -3.78
CA ALA A 71 0.90 -13.26 -4.06
C ALA A 71 -0.02 -13.59 -5.24
N ARG A 72 -1.13 -12.85 -5.43
CA ARG A 72 -2.00 -13.05 -6.60
C ARG A 72 -1.32 -12.60 -7.90
N ILE A 73 -0.59 -11.50 -7.87
CA ILE A 73 0.13 -10.99 -9.06
C ILE A 73 1.21 -11.99 -9.47
N GLU A 74 2.07 -12.40 -8.52
CA GLU A 74 3.13 -13.38 -8.76
C GLU A 74 2.60 -14.74 -9.24
N ALA A 75 1.42 -15.16 -8.76
CA ALA A 75 0.78 -16.39 -9.21
C ALA A 75 0.09 -16.29 -10.59
N GLY A 76 0.13 -15.12 -11.25
CA GLY A 76 -0.57 -14.87 -12.52
C GLY A 76 -2.10 -14.90 -12.39
N ARG A 77 -2.63 -14.53 -11.21
CA ARG A 77 -4.06 -14.60 -10.84
C ARG A 77 -4.65 -13.24 -10.48
N TYR A 78 -3.92 -12.17 -10.75
CA TYR A 78 -4.42 -10.82 -10.57
C TYR A 78 -5.30 -10.44 -11.75
N ASP A 79 -6.56 -10.12 -11.47
CA ASP A 79 -7.55 -9.66 -12.45
C ASP A 79 -8.07 -8.28 -11.96
N PRO A 80 -7.45 -7.18 -12.41
CA PRO A 80 -7.78 -5.84 -11.91
C PRO A 80 -9.18 -5.41 -12.33
N VAL A 81 -9.96 -4.89 -11.38
CA VAL A 81 -11.26 -4.27 -11.69
C VAL A 81 -11.03 -2.84 -12.15
N ARG A 82 -10.78 -2.68 -13.46
CA ARG A 82 -10.49 -1.37 -14.04
C ARG A 82 -11.74 -0.50 -14.12
N ARG A 83 -11.59 0.74 -13.67
CA ARG A 83 -12.60 1.80 -13.76
C ARG A 83 -11.91 3.14 -14.02
N GLU A 84 -12.64 4.05 -14.66
CA GLU A 84 -12.19 5.43 -14.85
C GLU A 84 -11.94 6.09 -13.49
N ALA A 85 -10.79 6.72 -13.34
CA ALA A 85 -10.44 7.52 -12.18
C ALA A 85 -9.55 8.69 -12.55
N ASP A 86 -9.68 9.79 -11.80
CA ASP A 86 -8.83 10.95 -11.91
C ASP A 86 -7.58 10.79 -11.03
N THR A 87 -6.40 10.97 -11.61
CA THR A 87 -5.11 10.80 -10.90
C THR A 87 -4.90 11.78 -9.74
N LEU A 88 -5.50 12.97 -9.78
CA LEU A 88 -5.45 13.90 -8.67
C LEU A 88 -6.30 13.41 -7.50
N GLU A 89 -7.45 12.78 -7.78
CA GLU A 89 -8.26 12.15 -6.72
C GLU A 89 -7.58 10.92 -6.11
N LEU A 90 -6.85 10.13 -6.90
CA LEU A 90 -6.03 9.02 -6.39
C LEU A 90 -4.93 9.53 -5.44
N ALA A 91 -4.23 10.61 -5.81
CA ALA A 91 -3.23 11.24 -4.95
C ALA A 91 -3.84 11.82 -3.66
N ARG A 92 -5.00 12.48 -3.77
CA ARG A 92 -5.75 13.00 -2.60
C ARG A 92 -6.23 11.89 -1.68
N ALA A 93 -6.61 10.73 -2.21
CA ALA A 93 -6.99 9.57 -1.40
C ALA A 93 -5.83 9.11 -0.51
N ALA A 94 -4.62 9.02 -1.07
CA ALA A 94 -3.41 8.71 -0.31
C ALA A 94 -3.12 9.74 0.79
N ALA A 95 -3.29 11.04 0.49
CA ALA A 95 -3.10 12.09 1.49
C ALA A 95 -4.14 12.02 2.62
N ARG A 96 -5.42 11.78 2.31
CA ARG A 96 -6.47 11.56 3.32
C ARG A 96 -6.16 10.38 4.23
N GLN A 97 -5.60 9.30 3.67
CA GLN A 97 -5.22 8.11 4.43
C GLN A 97 -4.04 8.37 5.38
N LEU A 98 -3.02 9.12 4.91
CA LEU A 98 -1.76 9.31 5.65
C LEU A 98 -1.72 10.57 6.52
N GLY A 99 -2.66 11.49 6.33
CA GLY A 99 -2.67 12.83 6.89
C GLY A 99 -2.27 13.87 5.84
N GLU A 100 -3.17 14.83 5.58
CA GLU A 100 -2.94 15.93 4.62
C GLU A 100 -1.79 16.85 5.06
N GLU A 101 -1.45 16.86 6.34
CA GLU A 101 -0.27 17.54 6.89
C GLU A 101 1.04 16.82 6.54
N ARG A 102 0.99 15.51 6.28
CA ARG A 102 2.16 14.68 5.95
C ARG A 102 2.35 14.49 4.45
N VAL A 103 1.28 14.62 3.68
CA VAL A 103 1.30 14.44 2.22
C VAL A 103 0.60 15.62 1.56
N ALA A 104 1.40 16.53 1.02
CA ALA A 104 0.89 17.69 0.28
C ALA A 104 0.64 17.31 -1.19
N VAL A 105 -0.60 17.43 -1.66
CA VAL A 105 -0.98 17.10 -3.05
C VAL A 105 -1.17 18.37 -3.87
N SER A 106 -0.60 18.41 -5.07
CA SER A 106 -0.69 19.55 -6.00
C SER A 106 -0.75 19.09 -7.46
N GLY A 107 -0.94 20.04 -8.38
CA GLY A 107 -0.90 19.78 -9.83
C GLY A 107 -2.27 19.52 -10.46
N GLU A 108 -2.26 18.93 -11.66
CA GLU A 108 -3.44 18.70 -12.49
C GLU A 108 -3.48 17.23 -12.93
N GLY A 109 -4.62 16.58 -12.66
CA GLY A 109 -4.86 15.17 -12.97
C GLY A 109 -5.34 14.92 -14.40
N ALA A 110 -5.47 13.65 -14.75
CA ALA A 110 -6.14 13.17 -15.94
C ALA A 110 -6.96 11.92 -15.62
N ALA A 111 -7.98 11.66 -16.43
CA ALA A 111 -8.74 10.42 -16.37
C ALA A 111 -7.92 9.24 -16.94
N ILE A 112 -7.85 8.15 -16.19
CA ILE A 112 -7.18 6.89 -16.54
C ILE A 112 -8.07 5.68 -16.22
N GLU A 113 -7.82 4.53 -16.86
CA GLU A 113 -8.53 3.26 -16.60
C GLU A 113 -7.68 2.34 -15.73
N THR A 114 -7.96 2.30 -14.43
CA THR A 114 -7.12 1.63 -13.43
C THR A 114 -7.94 0.84 -12.41
N ASP A 115 -7.32 -0.15 -11.75
CA ASP A 115 -7.83 -0.69 -10.48
C ASP A 115 -7.60 0.36 -9.40
N VAL A 116 -8.63 1.17 -9.14
CA VAL A 116 -8.56 2.30 -8.22
C VAL A 116 -8.12 1.89 -6.83
N ASP A 117 -8.65 0.79 -6.31
CA ASP A 117 -8.38 0.38 -4.93
C ASP A 117 -6.93 -0.11 -4.80
N ALA A 118 -6.39 -0.78 -5.82
CA ALA A 118 -4.97 -1.14 -5.86
C ALA A 118 -4.07 0.09 -6.05
N THR A 119 -4.49 1.05 -6.88
CA THR A 119 -3.69 2.25 -7.19
C THR A 119 -3.65 3.24 -6.03
N GLU A 120 -4.78 3.53 -5.38
CA GLU A 120 -4.82 4.35 -4.15
C GLU A 120 -3.91 3.78 -3.06
N ARG A 121 -4.01 2.46 -2.81
CA ARG A 121 -3.14 1.77 -1.86
C ARG A 121 -1.67 1.84 -2.26
N SER A 122 -1.36 1.68 -3.54
CA SER A 122 0.02 1.74 -4.04
C SER A 122 0.62 3.13 -3.85
N VAL A 123 -0.12 4.20 -4.17
CA VAL A 123 0.33 5.58 -3.98
C VAL A 123 0.53 5.88 -2.49
N ALA A 124 -0.41 5.47 -1.62
CA ALA A 124 -0.28 5.61 -0.18
C ALA A 124 0.93 4.85 0.36
N ALA A 125 1.14 3.60 -0.05
CA ALA A 125 2.27 2.80 0.41
C ALA A 125 3.63 3.40 0.02
N LEU A 126 3.75 3.92 -1.21
CA LEU A 126 4.97 4.61 -1.65
C LEU A 126 5.22 5.89 -0.85
N ALA A 127 4.20 6.74 -0.65
CA ALA A 127 4.33 7.94 0.18
C ALA A 127 4.69 7.59 1.64
N GLN A 128 4.07 6.56 2.21
CA GLN A 128 4.37 6.09 3.56
C GLN A 128 5.81 5.55 3.68
N CYS A 129 6.29 4.82 2.67
CA CYS A 129 7.66 4.34 2.60
C CYS A 129 8.66 5.50 2.54
N ALA A 130 8.42 6.52 1.72
CA ALA A 130 9.25 7.72 1.67
C ALA A 130 9.31 8.42 3.03
N LEU A 131 8.17 8.60 3.71
CA LEU A 131 8.10 9.17 5.05
C LEU A 131 8.89 8.33 6.07
N ARG A 132 8.62 7.03 6.15
CA ARG A 132 9.17 6.11 7.16
C ARG A 132 10.67 5.87 6.96
N HIS A 133 11.07 5.47 5.76
CA HIS A 133 12.46 5.10 5.45
C HIS A 133 13.32 6.31 5.09
N GLY A 134 12.69 7.43 4.73
CA GLY A 134 13.37 8.70 4.54
C GLY A 134 13.60 9.49 5.82
N GLY A 135 12.91 9.15 6.91
CA GLY A 135 12.95 9.95 8.14
C GLY A 135 12.35 11.34 7.93
N LEU A 136 11.31 11.43 7.09
CA LEU A 136 10.67 12.67 6.70
C LEU A 136 9.36 12.87 7.46
N GLU A 137 9.09 14.11 7.85
CA GLU A 137 7.80 14.48 8.44
C GLU A 137 6.73 14.69 7.36
N GLN A 138 7.15 15.18 6.18
CA GLN A 138 6.27 15.51 5.07
C GLN A 138 6.89 15.14 3.71
N VAL A 139 6.04 14.78 2.77
CA VAL A 139 6.33 14.62 1.33
C VAL A 139 5.29 15.35 0.49
N GLY A 140 5.65 15.72 -0.74
CA GLY A 140 4.78 16.22 -1.79
C GLY A 140 4.46 15.14 -2.82
N LEU A 141 3.21 15.15 -3.31
CA LEU A 141 2.74 14.40 -4.47
C LEU A 141 2.23 15.39 -5.52
N GLU A 142 3.06 15.70 -6.50
CA GLU A 142 2.68 16.55 -7.62
C GLU A 142 2.11 15.71 -8.75
N VAL A 143 0.90 16.02 -9.21
CA VAL A 143 0.21 15.28 -10.27
C VAL A 143 0.36 16.02 -11.60
N ARG A 144 0.81 15.29 -12.63
CA ARG A 144 1.02 15.80 -13.99
C ARG A 144 0.37 14.84 -14.99
N GLY A 145 -0.92 15.03 -15.24
CA GLY A 145 -1.71 14.12 -16.07
C GLY A 145 -1.73 12.71 -15.49
N ALA A 146 -1.24 11.71 -16.22
CA ALA A 146 -1.18 10.31 -15.76
C ALA A 146 0.02 9.97 -14.85
N GLN A 147 0.82 10.96 -14.45
CA GLN A 147 2.02 10.77 -13.62
C GLN A 147 1.86 11.45 -12.26
N LEU A 148 2.40 10.81 -11.22
CA LEU A 148 2.54 11.37 -9.88
C LEU A 148 4.03 11.44 -9.54
N GLU A 149 4.49 12.61 -9.11
CA GLU A 149 5.86 12.86 -8.68
C GLU A 149 5.91 12.95 -7.15
N LEU A 150 6.50 11.94 -6.51
CA LEU A 150 6.72 11.88 -5.07
C LEU A 150 8.09 12.46 -4.72
N SER A 151 8.13 13.47 -3.86
CA SER A 151 9.37 14.12 -3.43
C SER A 151 9.24 14.73 -2.02
N PRO A 152 10.34 14.95 -1.27
CA PRO A 152 11.68 14.46 -1.57
C PRO A 152 11.79 12.95 -1.30
N VAL A 153 12.64 12.28 -2.08
CA VAL A 153 13.10 10.90 -1.87
C VAL A 153 14.54 10.95 -1.42
N THR A 154 14.82 10.32 -0.29
CA THR A 154 16.16 10.28 0.28
C THR A 154 16.94 9.07 -0.24
N LYS A 155 18.27 9.09 -0.06
CA LYS A 155 19.14 7.94 -0.35
C LYS A 155 18.76 6.67 0.43
N SER A 156 18.13 6.81 1.60
CA SER A 156 17.71 5.67 2.43
C SER A 156 16.37 5.08 2.02
N SER A 157 15.47 5.88 1.43
CA SER A 157 14.15 5.42 0.97
C SER A 157 14.15 4.99 -0.49
N ALA A 158 15.02 5.56 -1.33
CA ALA A 158 15.16 5.23 -2.75
C ALA A 158 15.21 3.71 -3.07
N PRO A 159 16.13 2.91 -2.49
CA PRO A 159 16.21 1.48 -2.81
C PRO A 159 14.97 0.70 -2.33
N VAL A 160 14.28 1.17 -1.28
CA VAL A 160 13.05 0.53 -0.79
C VAL A 160 11.87 0.83 -1.72
N LEU A 161 11.75 2.09 -2.17
CA LEU A 161 10.70 2.53 -3.10
C LEU A 161 10.79 1.84 -4.47
N LEU A 162 12.01 1.61 -4.97
CA LEU A 162 12.23 0.94 -6.25
C LEU A 162 12.08 -0.58 -6.17
N GLY A 163 12.09 -1.14 -4.95
CA GLY A 163 12.04 -2.58 -4.69
C GLY A 163 13.40 -3.28 -4.74
N ASP A 164 14.50 -2.52 -4.77
CA ASP A 164 15.87 -3.06 -4.70
C ASP A 164 16.17 -3.63 -3.31
N GLU A 165 15.61 -3.02 -2.26
CA GLU A 165 15.65 -3.50 -0.87
C GLU A 165 14.23 -3.82 -0.36
N LEU A 166 13.95 -5.10 -0.10
CA LEU A 166 12.65 -5.55 0.45
C LEU A 166 12.55 -5.28 1.96
N ARG A 167 12.39 -4.00 2.33
CA ARG A 167 12.30 -3.54 3.72
C ARG A 167 10.94 -2.96 4.11
N ASP A 168 10.08 -2.73 3.12
CA ASP A 168 8.70 -2.26 3.28
C ASP A 168 7.81 -3.10 2.34
N LEU A 169 6.87 -3.85 2.91
CA LEU A 169 5.98 -4.73 2.14
C LEU A 169 5.06 -3.92 1.23
N GLY A 170 4.49 -2.85 1.76
CA GLY A 170 3.57 -1.98 1.01
C GLY A 170 4.25 -1.38 -0.21
N ALA A 171 5.48 -0.84 -0.05
CA ALA A 171 6.24 -0.29 -1.18
C ALA A 171 6.58 -1.36 -2.23
N ALA A 172 7.00 -2.55 -1.78
CA ALA A 172 7.32 -3.65 -2.69
C ALA A 172 6.09 -4.09 -3.50
N VAL A 173 4.95 -4.30 -2.82
CA VAL A 173 3.68 -4.67 -3.46
C VAL A 173 3.15 -3.56 -4.35
N ALA A 174 3.29 -2.29 -3.96
CA ALA A 174 2.91 -1.14 -4.77
C ALA A 174 3.64 -1.13 -6.12
N GLY A 175 4.96 -1.32 -6.11
CA GLY A 175 5.75 -1.42 -7.33
C GLY A 175 5.33 -2.58 -8.24
N ILE A 176 5.00 -3.73 -7.65
CA ILE A 176 4.47 -4.90 -8.38
C ILE A 176 3.09 -4.58 -8.98
N ALA A 177 2.17 -4.00 -8.19
CA ALA A 177 0.81 -3.67 -8.62
C ALA A 177 0.78 -2.61 -9.72
N ILE A 178 1.60 -1.56 -9.62
CA ILE A 178 1.71 -0.52 -10.64
C ILE A 178 2.19 -1.12 -11.97
N ARG A 179 3.25 -1.96 -11.94
CA ARG A 179 3.76 -2.63 -13.15
C ARG A 179 2.75 -3.61 -13.73
N ALA A 180 2.04 -4.37 -12.90
CA ALA A 180 0.98 -5.30 -13.33
C ALA A 180 -0.18 -4.60 -14.05
N GLN A 181 -0.39 -3.31 -13.76
CA GLN A 181 -1.39 -2.48 -14.44
C GLN A 181 -0.85 -1.78 -15.71
N GLY A 182 0.44 -1.89 -16.02
CA GLY A 182 1.08 -1.25 -17.17
C GLY A 182 1.84 0.05 -16.83
N GLY A 183 1.92 0.40 -15.55
CA GLY A 183 2.65 1.57 -15.07
C GLY A 183 4.15 1.33 -14.82
N SER A 184 4.84 2.35 -14.34
CA SER A 184 6.26 2.28 -13.99
C SER A 184 6.64 3.17 -12.80
N LEU A 185 7.77 2.86 -12.18
CA LEU A 185 8.42 3.64 -11.14
C LEU A 185 9.83 4.01 -11.60
N GLU A 186 10.14 5.30 -11.64
CA GLU A 186 11.43 5.84 -12.08
C GLU A 186 11.91 6.90 -11.08
N LEU A 187 13.18 6.86 -10.67
CA LEU A 187 13.76 7.84 -9.74
C LEU A 187 14.73 8.75 -10.50
N ASP A 188 14.51 10.06 -10.42
CA ASP A 188 15.46 11.08 -10.89
C ASP A 188 15.79 12.04 -9.75
N GLY A 189 17.05 12.02 -9.31
CA GLY A 189 17.49 12.76 -8.13
C GLY A 189 16.71 12.38 -6.88
N GLU A 190 15.92 13.33 -6.37
CA GLU A 190 15.07 13.19 -5.18
C GLU A 190 13.58 13.06 -5.53
N THR A 191 13.24 12.78 -6.79
CA THR A 191 11.85 12.66 -7.24
C THR A 191 11.59 11.27 -7.80
N LEU A 192 10.63 10.55 -7.19
CA LEU A 192 10.11 9.30 -7.72
C LEU A 192 8.90 9.60 -8.61
N THR A 193 9.03 9.33 -9.89
CA THR A 193 7.95 9.38 -10.87
C THR A 193 7.20 8.06 -10.89
N ILE A 194 5.90 8.13 -10.58
CA ILE A 194 4.93 7.04 -10.65
C ILE A 194 4.10 7.25 -11.90
N ARG A 195 4.34 6.45 -12.94
CA ARG A 195 3.53 6.47 -14.16
C ARG A 195 2.40 5.48 -14.03
N LEU A 196 1.16 5.96 -14.09
CA LEU A 196 -0.03 5.11 -14.11
C LEU A 196 -0.38 4.77 -15.56
N GLY A 197 -0.80 3.52 -15.78
CA GLY A 197 -1.12 2.95 -17.10
C GLY A 197 -2.57 3.12 -17.53
#